data_AF-A0A1J0RDB0-F1
#
_entry.id   AF-A0A1J0RDB0-F1
#
_cell.length_a   1.000
_cell.length_b   1.000
_cell.length_c   1.000
_cell.angle_alpha   90.00
_cell.angle_beta   90.00
_cell.angle_gamma   90.00
#
_symmetry.space_group_name_H-M   'P 1'
#
loop_
_entity.id
_entity.type
_entity.pdbx_description
1 polymer ?
#
loop_
_entity_poly.entity_id
_entity_poly.type
_entity_poly.pdbx_seq_one_letter_code
_entity_poly.pdbx_strand_id
1 'polypeptide(L)'
;MITAAATTGELRGTIAETFSALKLNNGAGSTTYCLANEQGNAAEHANPILDKFKYTTEAVTSDKTKLDSAIVGATGFGKLAQTTYTLTSNGGGNVCGMFTTGAAGAAAIGNGQTPLMTAGLWKVTADDTIQVQAFNNLQHNAGRPSESLPKAAHYDAVWVDNLEEVTVYTSDEDRIKEQSTTTAASNILAANMKHDATKDEAGKIDKAASEAISNLFTKPANAAKQLIATINGKEVEDPRQDKGKKVKLSNVQDA
;
A
#
# COMPACT_ATOMS: atom_id res chain seq x y z
N MET A 1 -2.14 -7.83 4.43
CA MET A 1 -1.18 -6.73 4.62
C MET A 1 0.26 -7.20 4.73
N ILE A 2 0.60 -8.16 5.61
CA ILE A 2 1.99 -8.68 5.72
C ILE A 2 2.51 -9.21 4.38
N THR A 3 1.73 -10.04 3.68
CA THR A 3 2.08 -10.56 2.34
C THR A 3 2.33 -9.44 1.33
N ALA A 4 1.52 -8.38 1.36
CA ALA A 4 1.66 -7.26 0.45
C ALA A 4 2.94 -6.45 0.72
N ALA A 5 3.26 -6.20 1.99
CA ALA A 5 4.50 -5.55 2.39
C ALA A 5 5.73 -6.39 2.02
N ALA A 6 5.68 -7.71 2.22
CA ALA A 6 6.75 -8.62 1.85
C ALA A 6 6.98 -8.64 0.33
N THR A 7 5.91 -8.78 -0.46
CA THR A 7 6.00 -8.92 -1.92
C THR A 7 6.45 -7.62 -2.60
N THR A 8 5.91 -6.48 -2.17
CA THR A 8 6.34 -5.17 -2.69
C THR A 8 7.77 -4.84 -2.23
N GLY A 9 8.13 -5.20 -0.99
CA GLY A 9 9.49 -5.09 -0.46
C GLY A 9 10.51 -5.94 -1.22
N GLU A 10 10.16 -7.19 -1.56
CA GLU A 10 11.00 -8.10 -2.33
C GLU A 10 11.23 -7.59 -3.76
N LEU A 11 10.17 -7.12 -4.44
CA LEU A 11 10.30 -6.51 -5.77
C LEU A 11 11.22 -5.29 -5.71
N ARG A 12 11.00 -4.39 -4.75
CA ARG A 12 11.82 -3.20 -4.54
C ARG A 12 13.28 -3.57 -4.30
N GLY A 13 13.54 -4.55 -3.43
CA GLY A 13 14.89 -5.03 -3.14
C GLY A 13 15.57 -5.58 -4.39
N THR A 14 14.85 -6.37 -5.19
CA THR A 14 15.38 -6.92 -6.45
C THR A 14 15.73 -5.82 -7.47
N ILE A 15 14.91 -4.78 -7.56
CA ILE A 15 15.21 -3.59 -8.37
C ILE A 15 16.47 -2.89 -7.85
N ALA A 16 16.53 -2.63 -6.54
CA ALA A 16 17.65 -1.94 -5.93
C ALA A 16 18.99 -2.68 -6.12
N GLU A 17 18.98 -4.00 -5.95
CA GLU A 17 20.15 -4.84 -6.15
C GLU A 17 20.59 -4.84 -7.61
N THR A 18 19.64 -4.96 -8.55
CA THR A 18 20.00 -4.93 -9.97
C THR A 18 20.66 -3.59 -10.34
N PHE A 19 20.06 -2.47 -9.96
CA PHE A 19 20.64 -1.14 -10.26
C PHE A 19 21.97 -0.90 -9.55
N SER A 20 22.15 -1.45 -8.35
CA SER A 20 23.44 -1.42 -7.64
C SER A 20 24.50 -2.19 -8.40
N ALA A 21 24.20 -3.39 -8.89
CA ALA A 21 25.12 -4.18 -9.71
C ALA A 21 25.50 -3.46 -11.02
N LEU A 22 24.54 -2.82 -11.70
CA LEU A 22 24.80 -2.03 -12.91
C LEU A 22 25.62 -0.77 -12.62
N LYS A 23 25.41 -0.15 -11.46
CA LYS A 23 26.20 1.01 -10.99
C LYS A 23 27.63 0.62 -10.61
N LEU A 24 27.88 -0.61 -10.17
CA LEU A 24 29.23 -1.09 -9.85
C LEU A 24 30.01 -1.53 -11.09
N ASN A 25 29.33 -1.99 -12.14
CA ASN A 25 29.96 -2.40 -13.40
C ASN A 25 30.24 -1.21 -14.32
N ASN A 26 31.14 -0.32 -13.86
CA ASN A 26 31.71 0.75 -14.66
C ASN A 26 33.24 0.60 -14.67
N GLY A 27 33.85 0.63 -15.86
CA GLY A 27 35.30 0.55 -15.98
C GLY A 27 35.98 1.90 -15.78
N ALA A 28 37.31 1.89 -15.76
CA ALA A 28 38.10 3.11 -15.69
C ALA A 28 38.02 3.87 -17.03
N GLY A 29 37.49 5.09 -17.00
CA GLY A 29 37.28 5.93 -18.19
C GLY A 29 35.85 5.84 -18.75
N SER A 30 35.50 6.73 -19.68
CA SER A 30 34.13 6.87 -20.22
C SER A 30 33.71 5.79 -21.22
N THR A 31 34.44 4.68 -21.32
CA THR A 31 34.31 3.72 -22.44
C THR A 31 33.60 2.42 -22.07
N THR A 32 33.40 2.13 -20.78
CA THR A 32 32.68 0.92 -20.32
C THR A 32 31.77 1.26 -19.15
N TYR A 33 30.47 1.07 -19.33
CA TYR A 33 29.44 1.38 -18.35
C TYR A 33 28.14 0.60 -18.63
N CYS A 34 27.41 0.26 -17.58
CA CYS A 34 26.11 -0.41 -17.67
C CYS A 34 24.91 0.51 -17.39
N LEU A 35 25.16 1.76 -16.99
CA LEU A 35 24.16 2.81 -16.85
C LEU A 35 24.61 4.01 -17.68
N ALA A 36 23.80 4.36 -18.68
CA ALA A 36 24.09 5.43 -19.63
C ALA A 36 23.15 6.63 -19.42
N ASN A 37 23.56 7.80 -19.89
CA ASN A 37 22.66 8.94 -20.03
C ASN A 37 21.57 8.67 -21.09
N GLU A 38 20.59 9.56 -21.21
CA GLU A 38 19.50 9.43 -22.20
C GLU A 38 20.00 9.30 -23.64
N GLN A 39 21.17 9.86 -23.95
CA GLN A 39 21.79 9.81 -25.28
C GLN A 39 22.65 8.55 -25.52
N GLY A 40 22.81 7.69 -24.51
CA GLY A 40 23.58 6.45 -24.58
C GLY A 40 25.09 6.62 -24.75
N ASN A 41 25.62 7.85 -24.62
CA ASN A 41 26.99 8.20 -25.02
C ASN A 41 27.93 8.55 -23.85
N ALA A 42 27.43 8.55 -22.63
CA ALA A 42 28.22 8.75 -21.43
C ALA A 42 27.70 7.89 -20.28
N ALA A 43 28.61 7.54 -19.36
CA ALA A 43 28.28 6.81 -18.14
C ALA A 43 27.50 7.72 -17.17
N GLU A 44 26.42 7.20 -16.61
CA GLU A 44 25.50 7.94 -15.73
C GLU A 44 25.62 7.51 -14.26
N HIS A 45 26.61 6.68 -13.93
CA HIS A 45 26.75 6.03 -12.62
C HIS A 45 26.83 7.00 -11.42
N ALA A 46 27.28 8.23 -11.67
CA ALA A 46 27.38 9.32 -10.69
C ALA A 46 26.09 10.17 -10.59
N ASN A 47 25.07 9.93 -11.41
CA ASN A 47 23.84 10.70 -11.38
C ASN A 47 23.13 10.51 -10.02
N PRO A 48 22.84 11.60 -9.27
CA PRO A 48 22.17 11.54 -7.98
C PRO A 48 20.81 10.84 -8.02
N ILE A 49 20.11 10.83 -9.16
CA ILE A 49 18.83 10.13 -9.31
C ILE A 49 18.99 8.62 -9.05
N LEU A 50 20.17 8.06 -9.35
CA LEU A 50 20.46 6.65 -9.15
C LEU A 50 20.54 6.27 -7.67
N ASP A 51 20.74 7.24 -6.78
CA ASP A 51 20.75 6.98 -5.34
C ASP A 51 19.36 6.67 -4.78
N LYS A 52 18.29 6.97 -5.54
CA LYS A 52 16.92 6.53 -5.22
C LYS A 52 16.71 5.03 -5.37
N PHE A 53 17.60 4.33 -6.09
CA PHE A 53 17.54 2.88 -6.30
C PHE A 53 18.39 2.10 -5.29
N LYS A 54 18.70 2.71 -4.13
CA LYS A 54 19.37 2.01 -3.02
C LYS A 54 18.33 1.40 -2.07
N TYR A 55 18.74 0.37 -1.35
CA TYR A 55 18.02 -0.07 -0.17
C TYR A 55 17.87 1.10 0.80
N THR A 56 16.64 1.42 1.20
CA THR A 56 16.43 2.38 2.30
C THR A 56 16.40 1.61 3.60
N THR A 57 17.03 2.18 4.61
CA THR A 57 16.90 1.78 6.02
C THR A 57 15.75 2.51 6.70
N GLU A 58 14.84 3.10 5.93
CA GLU A 58 13.71 3.84 6.45
C GLU A 58 12.85 2.90 7.29
N ALA A 59 12.51 3.33 8.50
CA ALA A 59 11.61 2.60 9.36
C ALA A 59 10.24 2.49 8.69
N VAL A 60 9.58 1.35 8.86
CA VAL A 60 8.18 1.22 8.48
C VAL A 60 7.37 2.19 9.34
N THR A 61 6.74 3.17 8.69
CA THR A 61 5.86 4.16 9.34
C THR A 61 4.40 3.85 9.02
N SER A 62 3.49 4.47 9.75
CA SER A 62 2.05 4.43 9.48
C SER A 62 1.62 5.46 8.42
N ASP A 63 2.42 5.63 7.36
CA ASP A 63 2.06 6.52 6.26
C ASP A 63 0.84 5.96 5.52
N LYS A 64 -0.18 6.81 5.36
CA LYS A 64 -1.46 6.49 4.72
C LYS A 64 -1.57 7.09 3.33
N THR A 65 -0.51 7.72 2.83
CA THR A 65 -0.49 8.33 1.51
C THR A 65 -0.83 7.28 0.45
N LYS A 66 -1.84 7.58 -0.37
CA LYS A 66 -2.26 6.72 -1.49
C LYS A 66 -1.15 6.58 -2.51
N LEU A 67 -1.17 5.49 -3.26
CA LEU A 67 -0.23 5.26 -4.35
C LEU A 67 -0.31 6.37 -5.40
N ASP A 68 0.85 6.79 -5.91
CA ASP A 68 0.90 7.67 -7.08
C ASP A 68 0.44 6.89 -8.31
N SER A 69 -0.75 7.23 -8.80
CA SER A 69 -1.39 6.58 -9.95
C SER A 69 -0.63 6.74 -11.26
N ALA A 70 0.28 7.71 -11.36
CA ALA A 70 1.19 7.86 -12.50
C ALA A 70 2.33 6.82 -12.49
N ILE A 71 2.61 6.20 -11.34
CA ILE A 71 3.62 5.17 -11.17
C ILE A 71 2.95 3.79 -11.08
N VAL A 72 2.00 3.62 -10.16
CA VAL A 72 1.24 2.38 -9.94
C VAL A 72 -0.24 2.70 -10.12
N GLY A 73 -0.75 2.47 -11.32
CA GLY A 73 -2.16 2.65 -11.65
C GLY A 73 -2.99 1.40 -11.34
N ALA A 74 -4.31 1.51 -11.48
CA ALA A 74 -5.22 0.38 -11.23
C ALA A 74 -4.93 -0.85 -12.14
N THR A 75 -4.39 -0.60 -13.33
CA THR A 75 -4.15 -1.63 -14.35
C THR A 75 -2.68 -1.93 -14.57
N GLY A 76 -1.73 -1.37 -13.83
CA GLY A 76 -0.32 -1.67 -14.04
C GLY A 76 0.65 -0.60 -13.57
N PHE A 77 1.94 -0.85 -13.78
CA PHE A 77 2.99 0.16 -13.63
C PHE A 77 3.02 1.05 -14.87
N GLY A 78 2.51 2.28 -14.76
CA GLY A 78 2.16 3.13 -15.91
C GLY A 78 3.30 3.40 -16.88
N LYS A 79 4.55 3.42 -16.39
CA LYS A 79 5.76 3.68 -17.20
C LYS A 79 6.45 2.42 -17.74
N LEU A 80 6.01 1.23 -17.36
CA LEU A 80 6.62 -0.04 -17.80
C LEU A 80 5.87 -0.63 -19.01
N ALA A 81 5.82 0.14 -20.09
CA ALA A 81 5.40 -0.37 -21.39
C ALA A 81 6.51 -1.24 -22.00
N GLN A 82 6.14 -2.19 -22.86
CA GLN A 82 7.14 -2.94 -23.59
C GLN A 82 7.93 -1.98 -24.50
N THR A 83 9.25 -1.99 -24.37
CA THR A 83 10.15 -1.19 -25.19
C THR A 83 11.45 -1.96 -25.36
N THR A 84 12.04 -1.89 -26.55
CA THR A 84 13.33 -2.51 -26.86
C THR A 84 14.38 -1.42 -26.98
N TYR A 85 15.51 -1.63 -26.32
CA TYR A 85 16.68 -0.75 -26.35
C TYR A 85 17.89 -1.52 -26.84
N THR A 86 18.65 -0.93 -27.75
CA THR A 86 19.94 -1.49 -28.17
C THR A 86 21.02 -1.14 -27.16
N LEU A 87 21.91 -2.08 -26.88
CA LEU A 87 23.05 -1.91 -25.95
C LEU A 87 24.26 -1.21 -26.58
N THR A 88 24.13 -0.74 -27.83
CA THR A 88 25.19 -0.05 -28.53
C THR A 88 25.22 1.44 -28.20
N SER A 89 26.41 1.98 -27.99
CA SER A 89 26.61 3.43 -27.97
C SER A 89 26.49 3.98 -29.41
N ASN A 90 26.11 5.25 -29.56
CA ASN A 90 26.02 5.96 -30.86
C ASN A 90 27.35 5.88 -31.66
N GLY A 91 27.58 4.79 -32.39
CA GLY A 91 28.75 4.56 -33.24
C GLY A 91 29.83 3.60 -32.72
N GLY A 92 29.65 2.97 -31.55
CA GLY A 92 30.62 2.04 -30.95
C GLY A 92 29.95 0.83 -30.30
N GLY A 93 30.66 -0.30 -30.25
CA GLY A 93 30.18 -1.59 -29.74
C GLY A 93 29.63 -1.57 -28.30
N ASN A 94 29.24 -2.75 -27.80
CA ASN A 94 28.59 -2.89 -26.49
C ASN A 94 29.49 -2.33 -25.36
N VAL A 95 28.98 -1.31 -24.65
CA VAL A 95 29.69 -0.63 -23.54
C VAL A 95 29.46 -1.31 -22.20
N CYS A 96 28.52 -2.25 -22.10
CA CYS A 96 28.21 -3.04 -20.91
C CYS A 96 28.46 -4.54 -21.16
N GLY A 97 29.64 -5.01 -20.75
CA GLY A 97 30.04 -6.41 -20.92
C GLY A 97 29.07 -7.44 -20.33
N MET A 98 28.27 -7.07 -19.31
CA MET A 98 27.30 -7.95 -18.65
C MET A 98 26.22 -8.49 -19.58
N PHE A 99 25.93 -7.80 -20.68
CA PHE A 99 24.82 -8.14 -21.56
C PHE A 99 25.26 -8.58 -22.95
N THR A 100 26.56 -8.81 -23.12
CA THR A 100 27.11 -9.33 -24.37
C THR A 100 26.62 -10.75 -24.62
N THR A 101 26.07 -10.98 -25.81
CA THR A 101 25.69 -12.32 -26.28
C THR A 101 26.79 -12.89 -27.19
N GLY A 102 27.03 -14.19 -27.10
CA GLY A 102 28.06 -14.82 -27.92
C GLY A 102 28.27 -16.31 -27.66
N ALA A 103 29.32 -16.85 -28.27
CA ALA A 103 29.71 -18.24 -28.05
C ALA A 103 30.04 -18.49 -26.56
N ALA A 104 29.76 -19.72 -26.09
CA ALA A 104 30.06 -20.11 -24.72
C ALA A 104 31.54 -19.89 -24.40
N GLY A 105 31.83 -19.18 -23.30
CA GLY A 105 33.18 -18.81 -22.89
C GLY A 105 33.76 -17.56 -23.56
N ALA A 106 33.08 -16.97 -24.55
CA ALA A 106 33.48 -15.73 -25.21
C ALA A 106 32.61 -14.51 -24.83
N ALA A 107 31.43 -14.73 -24.25
CA ALA A 107 30.49 -13.69 -23.84
C ALA A 107 29.81 -14.04 -22.51
N ALA A 108 29.22 -13.04 -21.86
CA ALA A 108 28.51 -13.22 -20.58
C ALA A 108 27.23 -14.06 -20.74
N ILE A 109 26.57 -13.97 -21.89
CA ILE A 109 25.33 -14.66 -22.21
C ILE A 109 25.56 -15.55 -23.43
N GLY A 110 25.20 -16.84 -23.32
CA GLY A 110 25.35 -17.77 -24.43
C GLY A 110 24.40 -17.47 -25.58
N ASN A 111 24.82 -17.80 -26.81
CA ASN A 111 23.99 -17.64 -28.01
C ASN A 111 22.59 -18.27 -27.84
N GLY A 112 21.57 -17.52 -28.21
CA GLY A 112 20.16 -17.94 -28.12
C GLY A 112 19.58 -17.91 -26.70
N GLN A 113 20.36 -17.55 -25.68
CA GLN A 113 19.84 -17.36 -24.33
C GLN A 113 19.23 -15.98 -24.16
N THR A 114 18.09 -15.93 -23.47
CA THR A 114 17.38 -14.67 -23.17
C THR A 114 17.06 -14.58 -21.69
N PRO A 115 18.07 -14.31 -20.82
CA PRO A 115 17.87 -14.29 -19.39
C PRO A 115 16.86 -13.20 -18.99
N LEU A 116 15.98 -13.55 -18.06
CA LEU A 116 15.08 -12.63 -17.40
C LEU A 116 15.81 -11.95 -16.25
N MET A 117 15.70 -10.64 -16.19
CA MET A 117 16.45 -9.79 -15.28
C MET A 117 15.48 -9.00 -14.39
N THR A 118 15.93 -8.67 -13.17
CA THR A 118 15.15 -7.91 -12.18
C THR A 118 13.74 -8.48 -11.99
N ALA A 119 13.64 -9.73 -11.53
CA ALA A 119 12.38 -10.45 -11.37
C ALA A 119 11.52 -10.55 -12.66
N GLY A 120 12.15 -10.49 -13.83
CA GLY A 120 11.50 -10.56 -15.13
C GLY A 120 10.93 -9.24 -15.65
N LEU A 121 11.30 -8.10 -15.05
CA LEU A 121 10.91 -6.78 -15.57
C LEU A 121 11.44 -6.50 -16.97
N TRP A 122 12.58 -7.09 -17.31
CA TRP A 122 13.18 -7.00 -18.64
C TRP A 122 13.98 -8.26 -18.94
N LYS A 123 14.35 -8.44 -20.21
CA LYS A 123 15.21 -9.55 -20.65
C LYS A 123 16.29 -9.05 -21.59
N VAL A 124 17.42 -9.74 -21.59
CA VAL A 124 18.40 -9.60 -22.68
C VAL A 124 17.92 -10.46 -23.84
N THR A 125 18.02 -9.95 -25.06
CA THR A 125 17.71 -10.70 -26.29
C THR A 125 19.00 -11.09 -27.01
N ALA A 126 18.89 -11.92 -28.05
CA ALA A 126 20.05 -12.45 -28.77
C ALA A 126 20.89 -11.39 -29.51
N ASP A 127 20.36 -10.19 -29.74
CA ASP A 127 20.94 -9.19 -30.66
C ASP A 127 21.54 -7.98 -29.94
N ASP A 128 22.19 -8.16 -28.78
CA ASP A 128 22.68 -7.05 -27.95
C ASP A 128 21.57 -6.01 -27.67
N THR A 129 20.34 -6.47 -27.43
CA THR A 129 19.24 -5.58 -27.03
C THR A 129 18.63 -6.03 -25.70
N ILE A 130 18.11 -5.06 -24.97
CA ILE A 130 17.26 -5.27 -23.79
C ILE A 130 15.82 -5.02 -24.19
N GLN A 131 14.92 -5.91 -23.80
CA GLN A 131 13.48 -5.70 -23.91
C GLN A 131 12.86 -5.58 -22.52
N VAL A 132 12.35 -4.38 -22.20
CA VAL A 132 11.45 -4.17 -21.07
C VAL A 132 10.15 -4.92 -21.36
N GLN A 133 9.68 -5.70 -20.38
CA GLN A 133 8.42 -6.44 -20.51
C GLN A 133 7.24 -5.52 -20.17
N ALA A 134 6.09 -5.77 -20.79
CA ALA A 134 4.88 -4.99 -20.52
C ALA A 134 4.31 -5.31 -19.13
N PHE A 135 4.36 -4.34 -18.23
CA PHE A 135 3.69 -4.37 -16.93
C PHE A 135 2.75 -3.17 -16.72
N ASN A 136 2.46 -2.40 -17.78
CA ASN A 136 1.54 -1.27 -17.76
C ASN A 136 0.06 -1.66 -17.96
N ASN A 137 -0.22 -2.90 -18.37
CA ASN A 137 -1.57 -3.44 -18.51
C ASN A 137 -1.65 -4.88 -17.98
N LEU A 138 -1.78 -5.00 -16.67
CA LEU A 138 -1.95 -6.22 -15.90
C LEU A 138 -3.43 -6.46 -15.63
N GLN A 139 -3.90 -7.64 -16.01
CA GLN A 139 -5.24 -8.13 -15.72
C GLN A 139 -5.14 -9.15 -14.58
N HIS A 140 -5.82 -8.90 -13.47
CA HIS A 140 -5.78 -9.75 -12.27
C HIS A 140 -7.07 -10.53 -12.04
N ASN A 141 -7.83 -10.76 -13.11
CA ASN A 141 -9.20 -11.29 -13.05
C ASN A 141 -9.30 -12.71 -12.45
N ALA A 142 -8.18 -13.43 -12.42
CA ALA A 142 -8.07 -14.79 -11.86
C ALA A 142 -7.53 -14.82 -10.41
N GLY A 143 -7.43 -13.67 -9.75
CA GLY A 143 -6.87 -13.54 -8.40
C GLY A 143 -5.38 -13.20 -8.39
N ARG A 144 -4.74 -13.32 -7.22
CA ARG A 144 -3.34 -12.95 -7.01
C ARG A 144 -2.40 -13.84 -7.84
N PRO A 145 -1.57 -13.28 -8.74
CA PRO A 145 -0.61 -14.06 -9.53
C PRO A 145 0.48 -14.73 -8.67
N SER A 146 0.86 -15.97 -8.99
CA SER A 146 1.96 -16.71 -8.34
C SER A 146 3.28 -16.70 -9.14
N GLU A 147 3.19 -16.66 -10.47
CA GLU A 147 4.33 -16.91 -11.36
C GLU A 147 5.23 -15.70 -11.61
N SER A 148 4.86 -14.51 -11.13
CA SER A 148 5.56 -13.27 -11.44
C SER A 148 5.51 -12.31 -10.27
N LEU A 149 6.67 -12.09 -9.64
CA LEU A 149 6.83 -11.18 -8.53
C LEU A 149 6.31 -9.76 -8.85
N PRO A 150 6.62 -9.14 -10.01
CA PRO A 150 6.05 -7.84 -10.34
C PRO A 150 4.51 -7.83 -10.44
N LYS A 151 3.89 -8.89 -10.99
CA LYS A 151 2.42 -8.97 -11.07
C LYS A 151 1.80 -9.15 -9.69
N ALA A 152 2.39 -10.00 -8.86
CA ALA A 152 1.95 -10.21 -7.48
C ALA A 152 2.09 -8.94 -6.64
N ALA A 153 3.22 -8.24 -6.75
CA ALA A 153 3.48 -6.98 -6.05
C ALA A 153 2.50 -5.88 -6.48
N HIS A 154 2.18 -5.77 -7.79
CA HIS A 154 1.18 -4.84 -8.26
C HIS A 154 -0.21 -5.14 -7.67
N TYR A 155 -0.65 -6.41 -7.75
CA TYR A 155 -1.92 -6.85 -7.18
C TYR A 155 -2.00 -6.48 -5.69
N ASP A 156 -0.95 -6.81 -4.94
CA ASP A 156 -0.85 -6.57 -3.51
C ASP A 156 -0.86 -5.07 -3.16
N ALA A 157 -0.15 -4.24 -3.94
CA ALA A 157 -0.11 -2.79 -3.77
C ALA A 157 -1.49 -2.16 -3.99
N VAL A 158 -2.15 -2.49 -5.11
CA VAL A 158 -3.49 -1.99 -5.43
C VAL A 158 -4.53 -2.49 -4.42
N TRP A 159 -4.40 -3.74 -3.95
CA TRP A 159 -5.27 -4.26 -2.91
C TRP A 159 -5.15 -3.47 -1.60
N VAL A 160 -3.91 -3.20 -1.12
CA VAL A 160 -3.69 -2.38 0.08
C VAL A 160 -4.20 -0.96 -0.11
N ASP A 161 -3.97 -0.34 -1.27
CA ASP A 161 -4.43 1.02 -1.56
C ASP A 161 -5.96 1.13 -1.57
N ASN A 162 -6.66 0.05 -1.91
CA ASN A 162 -8.13 -0.03 -1.89
C ASN A 162 -8.72 -0.52 -0.57
N LEU A 163 -7.90 -0.89 0.43
CA LEU A 163 -8.46 -1.20 1.75
C LEU A 163 -9.12 0.06 2.32
N GLU A 164 -10.39 -0.08 2.70
CA GLU A 164 -11.09 0.98 3.42
C GLU A 164 -10.29 1.35 4.66
N GLU A 165 -10.13 2.66 4.88
CA GLU A 165 -9.54 3.13 6.12
C GLU A 165 -10.42 2.66 7.27
N VAL A 166 -9.85 1.89 8.19
CA VAL A 166 -10.52 1.62 9.47
C VAL A 166 -10.71 2.98 10.12
N THR A 167 -11.96 3.39 10.32
CA THR A 167 -12.29 4.62 11.06
C THR A 167 -11.76 4.47 12.48
N VAL A 168 -10.59 5.03 12.73
CA VAL A 168 -10.03 5.16 14.07
C VAL A 168 -10.55 6.47 14.64
N TYR A 169 -11.49 6.37 15.57
CA TYR A 169 -11.99 7.52 16.29
C TYR A 169 -10.90 8.06 17.22
N THR A 170 -10.57 9.34 17.09
CA THR A 170 -9.56 10.01 17.94
C THR A 170 -10.15 10.51 19.25
N SER A 171 -11.49 10.47 19.38
CA SER A 171 -12.22 10.76 20.61
C SER A 171 -13.48 9.89 20.71
N ASP A 172 -13.93 9.64 21.94
CA ASP A 172 -15.23 8.98 22.18
C ASP A 172 -16.40 9.81 21.64
N GLU A 173 -16.25 11.14 21.53
CA GLU A 173 -17.27 12.04 20.98
C GLU A 173 -17.52 11.76 19.50
N ASP A 174 -16.44 11.67 18.72
CA ASP A 174 -16.52 11.35 17.29
C ASP A 174 -17.09 9.94 17.10
N ARG A 175 -16.68 8.99 17.96
CA ARG A 175 -17.21 7.62 17.93
C ARG A 175 -18.70 7.56 18.18
N ILE A 176 -19.19 8.22 19.23
CA ILE A 176 -20.61 8.22 19.57
C ILE A 176 -21.42 8.92 18.50
N LYS A 177 -20.93 10.05 17.96
CA LYS A 177 -21.60 10.78 16.90
C LYS A 177 -21.78 9.91 15.65
N GLU A 178 -20.71 9.25 15.19
CA GLU A 178 -20.77 8.39 14.02
C GLU A 178 -21.65 7.15 14.28
N GLN A 179 -21.38 6.40 15.35
CA GLN A 179 -22.06 5.14 15.65
C GLN A 179 -23.53 5.33 15.99
N SER A 180 -23.92 6.46 16.58
CA SER A 180 -25.32 6.77 16.86
C SER A 180 -26.16 6.91 15.59
N THR A 181 -25.56 7.28 14.45
CA THR A 181 -26.30 7.41 13.18
C THR A 181 -26.43 6.09 12.41
N THR A 182 -25.84 5.01 12.92
CA THR A 182 -25.92 3.69 12.28
C THR A 182 -27.26 3.02 12.52
N THR A 183 -27.68 2.17 11.58
CA THR A 183 -28.89 1.34 11.72
C THR A 183 -28.85 0.45 12.97
N ALA A 184 -27.66 0.06 13.41
CA ALA A 184 -27.48 -0.80 14.59
C ALA A 184 -27.97 -0.12 15.89
N ALA A 185 -27.66 1.16 16.09
CA ALA A 185 -28.12 1.90 17.26
C ALA A 185 -29.66 1.98 17.30
N SER A 186 -30.28 2.31 16.16
CA SER A 186 -31.74 2.40 16.02
C SER A 186 -32.41 1.04 16.28
N ASN A 187 -31.81 -0.05 15.81
CA ASN A 187 -32.32 -1.40 16.04
C ASN A 187 -32.27 -1.81 17.52
N ILE A 188 -31.20 -1.43 18.24
CA ILE A 188 -31.10 -1.70 19.68
C ILE A 188 -32.16 -0.93 20.46
N LEU A 189 -32.36 0.36 20.13
CA LEU A 189 -33.42 1.14 20.76
C LEU A 189 -34.81 0.56 20.44
N ALA A 190 -35.05 0.17 19.19
CA ALA A 190 -36.30 -0.45 18.78
C ALA A 190 -36.55 -1.78 19.52
N ALA A 191 -35.52 -2.61 19.72
CA ALA A 191 -35.62 -3.85 20.48
C ALA A 191 -35.99 -3.58 21.96
N ASN A 192 -35.36 -2.59 22.59
CA ASN A 192 -35.70 -2.18 23.96
C ASN A 192 -37.13 -1.63 24.06
N MET A 193 -37.54 -0.80 23.10
CA MET A 193 -38.92 -0.26 23.05
C MET A 193 -39.96 -1.37 22.80
N LYS A 194 -39.61 -2.39 22.00
CA LYS A 194 -40.47 -3.56 21.74
C LYS A 194 -40.62 -4.46 22.97
N HIS A 195 -39.57 -4.58 23.79
CA HIS A 195 -39.63 -5.34 25.04
C HIS A 195 -40.70 -4.80 25.99
N ASP A 196 -40.85 -3.48 26.05
CA ASP A 196 -41.81 -2.81 26.94
C ASP A 196 -43.17 -2.58 26.27
N ALA A 197 -43.33 -2.93 24.99
CA ALA A 197 -44.56 -2.73 24.22
C ALA A 197 -45.41 -4.01 24.16
N THR A 198 -46.72 -3.86 24.34
CA THR A 198 -47.69 -4.97 24.23
C THR A 198 -47.99 -5.39 22.79
N LYS A 199 -47.75 -4.51 21.79
CA LYS A 199 -47.83 -4.77 20.35
C LYS A 199 -46.97 -3.77 19.57
N ASP A 200 -46.31 -4.22 18.50
CA ASP A 200 -45.72 -3.35 17.47
C ASP A 200 -46.57 -3.41 16.20
N GLU A 201 -47.41 -2.41 15.98
CA GLU A 201 -48.16 -2.31 14.75
C GLU A 201 -47.28 -1.81 13.61
N ALA A 202 -47.10 -2.65 12.58
CA ALA A 202 -46.54 -2.28 11.27
C ALA A 202 -45.19 -1.52 11.33
N GLY A 203 -44.30 -1.88 12.28
CA GLY A 203 -42.96 -1.28 12.38
C GLY A 203 -42.94 0.17 12.86
N LYS A 204 -44.02 0.65 13.50
CA LYS A 204 -44.07 2.00 14.09
C LYS A 204 -42.96 2.18 15.13
N ILE A 205 -42.63 1.13 15.90
CA ILE A 205 -41.56 1.22 16.90
C ILE A 205 -40.18 1.39 16.23
N ASP A 206 -39.91 0.69 15.13
CA ASP A 206 -38.63 0.82 14.40
C ASP A 206 -38.44 2.23 13.83
N LYS A 207 -39.52 2.81 13.29
CA LYS A 207 -39.51 4.19 12.78
C LYS A 207 -39.32 5.20 13.91
N ALA A 208 -40.04 5.04 15.02
CA ALA A 208 -39.91 5.92 16.18
C ALA A 208 -38.51 5.86 16.80
N ALA A 209 -37.91 4.68 16.90
CA ALA A 209 -36.54 4.51 17.38
C ALA A 209 -35.52 5.21 16.47
N SER A 210 -35.65 5.04 15.15
CA SER A 210 -34.76 5.68 14.17
C SER A 210 -34.88 7.21 14.21
N GLU A 211 -36.10 7.74 14.29
CA GLU A 211 -36.35 9.17 14.43
C GLU A 211 -35.83 9.72 15.77
N ALA A 212 -35.99 8.99 16.86
CA ALA A 212 -35.53 9.39 18.19
C ALA A 212 -34.00 9.51 18.24
N ILE A 213 -33.28 8.49 17.76
CA ILE A 213 -31.82 8.52 17.72
C ILE A 213 -31.32 9.63 16.79
N SER A 214 -31.89 9.72 15.58
CA SER A 214 -31.53 10.79 14.65
C SER A 214 -31.74 12.17 15.29
N ASN A 215 -32.90 12.44 15.90
CA ASN A 215 -33.17 13.72 16.55
C ASN A 215 -32.26 13.98 17.75
N LEU A 216 -31.95 12.98 18.57
CA LEU A 216 -31.13 13.13 19.76
C LEU A 216 -29.69 13.51 19.40
N PHE A 217 -29.14 12.96 18.32
CA PHE A 217 -27.74 13.19 17.93
C PHE A 217 -27.56 14.20 16.79
N THR A 218 -28.64 14.64 16.12
CA THR A 218 -28.61 15.72 15.10
C THR A 218 -29.15 17.07 15.57
N LYS A 219 -30.04 17.13 16.57
CA LYS A 219 -30.76 18.37 16.97
C LYS A 219 -30.60 18.76 18.44
N PRO A 220 -29.49 18.36 19.06
CA PRO A 220 -28.52 19.37 19.50
C PRO A 220 -27.11 19.06 18.98
N ALA A 221 -26.40 20.06 18.46
CA ALA A 221 -25.02 19.91 17.97
C ALA A 221 -24.04 19.33 19.02
N ASN A 222 -24.38 19.40 20.30
CA ASN A 222 -23.56 18.97 21.44
C ASN A 222 -24.11 17.75 22.19
N ALA A 223 -25.08 17.00 21.67
CA ALA A 223 -25.69 15.90 22.43
C ALA A 223 -24.71 14.77 22.75
N ALA A 224 -23.86 14.37 21.79
CA ALA A 224 -22.81 13.38 22.04
C ALA A 224 -21.85 13.85 23.14
N LYS A 225 -21.44 15.12 23.08
CA LYS A 225 -20.59 15.76 24.08
C LYS A 225 -21.23 15.80 25.48
N GLN A 226 -22.52 16.11 25.56
CA GLN A 226 -23.28 16.14 26.82
C GLN A 226 -23.45 14.72 27.40
N LEU A 227 -23.71 13.74 26.54
CA LEU A 227 -23.81 12.34 26.95
C LEU A 227 -22.48 11.86 27.55
N ILE A 228 -21.35 12.12 26.88
CA ILE A 228 -20.02 11.79 27.39
C ILE A 228 -19.73 12.52 28.69
N ALA A 229 -20.01 13.81 28.78
CA ALA A 229 -19.81 14.57 30.01
C ALA A 229 -20.61 13.97 31.18
N THR A 230 -21.83 13.50 30.91
CA THR A 230 -22.69 12.84 31.90
C THR A 230 -22.12 11.47 32.31
N ILE A 231 -21.69 10.67 31.35
CA ILE A 231 -21.06 9.36 31.58
C ILE A 231 -19.79 9.51 32.41
N ASN A 232 -18.87 10.37 31.96
CA ASN A 232 -17.59 10.62 32.61
C ASN A 232 -17.72 11.27 33.98
N GLY A 233 -18.75 12.10 34.17
CA GLY A 233 -19.04 12.76 35.44
C GLY A 233 -19.72 11.85 36.47
N LYS A 234 -20.22 10.68 36.07
CA LYS A 234 -20.94 9.77 36.97
C LYS A 234 -19.99 9.13 37.97
N GLU A 235 -20.34 9.21 39.24
CA GLU A 235 -19.60 8.53 40.30
C GLU A 235 -19.99 7.05 40.37
N VAL A 236 -18.99 6.19 40.30
CA VAL A 236 -19.12 4.73 40.40
C VAL A 236 -18.19 4.22 41.50
N GLU A 237 -18.51 3.04 42.05
CA GLU A 237 -17.62 2.39 43.01
C GLU A 237 -16.32 1.96 42.31
N ASP A 238 -15.16 2.32 42.88
CA ASP A 238 -13.86 1.99 42.31
C ASP A 238 -13.60 0.48 42.46
N PRO A 239 -13.47 -0.30 41.37
CA PRO A 239 -13.28 -1.74 41.45
C PRO A 239 -11.94 -2.14 42.08
N ARG A 240 -10.99 -1.21 42.26
CA ARG A 240 -9.65 -1.47 42.80
C ARG A 240 -9.44 -0.94 44.22
N GLN A 241 -10.45 -0.32 44.84
CA GLN A 241 -10.35 0.22 46.20
C GLN A 241 -11.37 -0.41 47.14
N ASP A 242 -11.23 -0.11 48.43
CA ASP A 242 -12.15 -0.61 49.46
C ASP A 242 -13.60 -0.28 49.11
N LYS A 243 -14.48 -1.24 49.41
CA LYS A 243 -15.93 -1.12 49.19
C LYS A 243 -16.45 0.23 49.69
N GLY A 244 -17.25 0.88 48.84
CA GLY A 244 -17.89 2.16 49.13
C GLY A 244 -17.11 3.39 48.67
N LYS A 245 -15.87 3.26 48.19
CA LYS A 245 -15.17 4.41 47.62
C LYS A 245 -15.68 4.72 46.21
N LYS A 246 -16.18 5.94 46.02
CA LYS A 246 -16.67 6.43 44.74
C LYS A 246 -15.63 7.24 43.99
N VAL A 247 -15.52 7.02 42.69
CA VAL A 247 -14.69 7.79 41.77
C VAL A 247 -15.50 8.14 40.52
N LYS A 248 -15.14 9.23 39.85
CA LYS A 248 -15.71 9.54 38.52
C LYS A 248 -15.35 8.43 37.55
N LEU A 249 -16.27 8.06 36.67
CA LEU A 249 -16.04 7.01 35.67
C LEU A 249 -14.83 7.32 34.78
N SER A 250 -14.56 8.60 34.48
CA SER A 250 -13.36 9.03 33.75
C SER A 250 -12.03 8.69 34.42
N ASN A 251 -12.06 8.39 35.72
CA ASN A 251 -10.88 8.11 36.54
C ASN A 251 -10.78 6.63 36.91
N VAL A 252 -11.73 5.80 36.45
CA VAL A 252 -11.61 4.34 36.55
C VAL A 252 -10.59 3.92 35.50
N GLN A 253 -9.48 3.32 35.92
CA GLN A 253 -8.52 2.73 34.99
C GLN A 253 -8.77 1.22 34.95
N ASP A 254 -8.47 0.61 33.79
CA ASP A 254 -8.54 -0.84 33.65
C ASP A 254 -7.66 -1.55 34.68
N ALA A 255 -8.15 -2.68 35.16
CA ALA A 255 -7.46 -3.55 36.12
C ALA A 255 -6.34 -4.35 35.46
#